data_AF-A0A7S9C8G8-F1
#
_entry.id   AF-A0A7S9C8G8-F1
#
_cell.length_a   1.000
_cell.length_b   1.000
_cell.length_c   1.000
_cell.angle_alpha   90.00
_cell.angle_beta   90.00
_cell.angle_gamma   90.00
#
_symmetry.space_group_name_H-M   'P 1'
#
loop_
_entity.id
_entity.type
_entity.pdbx_description
1 polymer ?
#
loop_
_entity_poly.entity_id
_entity_poly.type
_entity_poly.pdbx_seq_one_letter_code
_entity_poly.pdbx_strand_id
1 'polypeptide(L)'
;MNGSTVRAADQCIYCGAKGCYLSKEHVLALALGGKQVLHRASCPEHAQITSELERRVARGTYGFQRAIDGVATRRSKQRADFLAERVRACGVNHAGEEVSTQVPRSQTPRMPIASTFPVPGLLAGRSPEEEATVGMETNLDTDQSSRVMRSLGWKEILWHSPGMNARDVARVLAKTAHAFAWYELGGAEFVPLLLPLIVRDEGSCTYWVGGFEPRRSQLKTPVALREIDVSGTTYLIADISMMALPHLPLYQVVVGLPGKAT
;
A
#
# COMPACT_ATOMS: atom_id res chain seq x y z
N MET A 1 3.15 28.21 8.50
CA MET A 1 1.95 27.51 9.00
C MET A 1 0.81 27.96 8.12
N ASN A 2 0.39 27.15 7.13
CA ASN A 2 -0.76 27.46 6.29
C ASN A 2 -1.93 26.64 6.80
N GLY A 3 -3.03 27.31 7.14
CA GLY A 3 -4.25 26.67 7.66
C GLY A 3 -4.72 25.57 6.71
N SER A 4 -4.74 24.33 7.21
CA SER A 4 -5.34 23.20 6.51
C SER A 4 -6.81 23.48 6.32
N THR A 5 -7.23 23.95 5.14
CA THR A 5 -8.63 23.97 4.74
C THR A 5 -9.20 22.55 4.90
N VAL A 6 -10.16 22.41 5.80
CA VAL A 6 -10.84 21.13 6.03
C VAL A 6 -11.67 20.81 4.80
N ARG A 7 -11.26 19.80 4.02
CA ARG A 7 -12.02 19.33 2.86
C ARG A 7 -13.05 18.28 3.30
N ALA A 8 -14.27 18.38 2.79
CA ALA A 8 -15.36 17.45 3.07
C ALA A 8 -16.06 17.01 1.77
N ALA A 9 -16.55 15.76 1.73
CA ALA A 9 -17.20 15.19 0.55
C ALA A 9 -18.73 15.32 0.57
N ASP A 10 -19.34 15.26 1.76
CA ASP A 10 -20.81 15.32 1.96
C ASP A 10 -21.61 14.18 1.33
N GLN A 11 -20.91 13.13 0.91
CA GLN A 11 -21.47 11.87 0.44
C GLN A 11 -20.40 10.79 0.57
N CYS A 12 -20.81 9.53 0.58
CA CYS A 12 -19.87 8.43 0.48
C CYS A 12 -19.14 8.50 -0.87
N ILE A 13 -17.82 8.61 -0.87
CA ILE A 13 -17.03 8.72 -2.11
C ILE A 13 -17.03 7.42 -2.92
N TYR A 14 -17.50 6.32 -2.34
CA TYR A 14 -17.51 5.00 -2.97
C TYR A 14 -18.87 4.62 -3.56
N CYS A 15 -19.98 4.95 -2.88
CA CYS A 15 -21.33 4.59 -3.32
C CYS A 15 -22.28 5.78 -3.50
N GLY A 16 -21.84 7.01 -3.21
CA GLY A 16 -22.65 8.22 -3.35
C GLY A 16 -23.72 8.42 -2.27
N ALA A 17 -23.81 7.54 -1.27
CA ALA A 17 -24.82 7.65 -0.21
C ALA A 17 -24.74 8.99 0.55
N LYS A 18 -25.90 9.61 0.76
CA LYS A 18 -26.11 10.87 1.50
C LYS A 18 -27.05 10.65 2.69
N GLY A 19 -27.06 11.60 3.62
CA GLY A 19 -28.00 11.59 4.76
C GLY A 19 -27.77 10.48 5.80
N CYS A 20 -26.72 9.68 5.66
CA CYS A 20 -26.26 8.72 6.66
C CYS A 20 -25.08 9.29 7.46
N TYR A 21 -24.66 8.58 8.52
CA TYR A 21 -23.41 8.90 9.19
C TYR A 21 -22.24 8.70 8.23
N LEU A 22 -21.46 9.77 8.01
CA LEU A 22 -20.28 9.76 7.15
C LEU A 22 -19.03 9.98 7.99
N SER A 23 -18.14 8.99 8.03
CA SER A 23 -16.86 9.08 8.71
C SER A 23 -15.84 9.89 7.90
N LYS A 24 -14.67 10.10 8.50
CA LYS A 24 -13.49 10.63 7.79
C LYS A 24 -12.86 9.52 6.95
N GLU A 25 -12.29 9.90 5.81
CA GLU A 25 -11.49 9.03 4.94
C GLU A 25 -10.07 9.59 4.87
N HIS A 26 -9.06 8.78 5.15
CA HIS A 26 -7.68 9.22 4.94
C HIS A 26 -7.36 9.08 3.46
N VAL A 27 -6.66 10.04 2.84
CA VAL A 27 -6.23 9.83 1.45
C VAL A 27 -5.26 8.66 1.40
N LEU A 28 -4.09 8.84 2.02
CA LEU A 28 -3.17 7.77 2.35
C LEU A 28 -3.32 7.45 3.84
N ALA A 29 -3.36 6.17 4.20
CA ALA A 29 -3.46 5.77 5.60
C ALA A 29 -2.32 6.38 6.42
N LEU A 30 -2.61 6.83 7.66
CA LEU A 30 -1.58 7.36 8.56
C LEU A 30 -0.43 6.36 8.78
N ALA A 31 -0.76 5.06 8.84
CA ALA A 31 0.21 4.00 8.98
C ALA A 31 1.21 3.92 7.81
N LEU A 32 0.83 4.42 6.63
CA LEU A 32 1.64 4.48 5.42
C LEU A 32 2.23 5.88 5.17
N GLY A 33 2.06 6.81 6.12
CA GLY A 33 2.67 8.14 6.09
C GLY A 33 1.74 9.25 5.60
N GLY A 34 0.45 8.97 5.40
CA GLY A 34 -0.51 9.98 4.97
C GLY A 34 -0.94 10.93 6.08
N LYS A 35 -1.25 12.17 5.69
CA LYS A 35 -1.69 13.25 6.59
C LYS A 35 -3.00 13.90 6.13
N GLN A 36 -3.33 13.80 4.84
CA GLN A 36 -4.55 14.36 4.26
C GLN A 36 -5.75 13.50 4.64
N VAL A 37 -6.84 14.17 5.00
CA VAL A 37 -8.09 13.55 5.43
C VAL A 37 -9.24 14.28 4.76
N LEU A 38 -10.15 13.51 4.18
CA LEU A 38 -11.42 13.97 3.64
C LEU A 38 -12.51 13.73 4.69
N HIS A 39 -13.20 14.78 5.11
CA HIS A 39 -14.24 14.70 6.12
C HIS A 39 -15.59 14.30 5.50
N ARG A 40 -16.45 13.61 6.26
CA ARG A 40 -17.80 13.22 5.83
C ARG A 40 -17.78 12.52 4.46
N ALA A 41 -16.97 11.47 4.36
CA ALA A 41 -16.54 10.88 3.09
C ALA A 41 -16.86 9.39 2.92
N SER A 42 -17.09 8.64 3.99
CA SER A 42 -17.31 7.19 3.90
C SER A 42 -18.50 6.79 4.75
N CYS A 43 -19.47 6.08 4.16
CA CYS A 43 -20.53 5.43 4.94
C CYS A 43 -19.95 4.28 5.79
N PRO A 44 -20.69 3.76 6.80
CA PRO A 44 -20.15 2.74 7.71
C PRO A 44 -19.62 1.49 7.01
N GLU A 45 -20.32 1.02 5.98
CA GLU A 45 -19.92 -0.14 5.19
C GLU A 45 -18.57 0.07 4.49
N HIS A 46 -18.43 1.15 3.74
CA HIS A 46 -17.19 1.42 3.01
C HIS A 46 -16.04 1.80 3.93
N ALA A 47 -16.32 2.46 5.05
CA ALA A 47 -15.32 2.71 6.09
C ALA A 47 -14.78 1.39 6.69
N GLN A 48 -15.63 0.38 6.84
CA GLN A 48 -15.19 -0.95 7.26
C GLN A 48 -14.29 -1.59 6.20
N ILE A 49 -14.76 -1.65 4.93
CA ILE A 49 -14.00 -2.25 3.82
C ILE A 49 -12.60 -1.63 3.70
N THR A 50 -12.52 -0.29 3.66
CA THR A 50 -11.24 0.41 3.47
C THR A 50 -10.33 0.25 4.68
N SER A 51 -10.87 0.32 5.91
CA SER A 51 -10.06 0.16 7.12
C SER A 51 -9.53 -1.27 7.30
N GLU A 52 -10.28 -2.29 6.89
CA GLU A 52 -9.82 -3.68 6.89
C GLU A 52 -8.71 -3.90 5.87
N LEU A 53 -8.89 -3.40 4.65
CA LEU A 53 -7.90 -3.45 3.58
C LEU A 53 -6.59 -2.76 4.00
N GLU A 54 -6.67 -1.52 4.49
CA GLU A 54 -5.49 -0.79 4.96
C GLU A 54 -4.80 -1.50 6.12
N ARG A 55 -5.57 -2.13 7.03
CA ARG A 55 -5.02 -2.90 8.15
C ARG A 55 -4.27 -4.14 7.67
N ARG A 56 -4.78 -4.86 6.65
CA ARG A 56 -4.08 -6.02 6.06
C ARG A 56 -2.72 -5.61 5.50
N VAL A 57 -2.65 -4.52 4.74
CA VAL A 57 -1.38 -4.03 4.18
C VAL A 57 -0.45 -3.46 5.27
N ALA A 58 -0.95 -2.57 6.12
CA ALA A 58 -0.11 -1.87 7.09
C ALA A 58 0.37 -2.74 8.27
N ARG A 59 -0.34 -3.81 8.61
CA ARG A 59 0.06 -4.76 9.67
C ARG A 59 0.57 -6.09 9.13
N GLY A 60 -0.10 -6.67 8.13
CA GLY A 60 0.30 -7.94 7.54
C GLY A 60 1.57 -7.77 6.69
N THR A 61 1.48 -6.97 5.63
CA THR A 61 2.61 -6.79 4.69
C THR A 61 3.74 -5.98 5.29
N TYR A 62 3.45 -4.79 5.83
CA TYR A 62 4.48 -3.83 6.26
C TYR A 62 4.63 -3.71 7.78
N GLY A 63 3.89 -4.49 8.57
CA GLY A 63 3.87 -4.31 10.03
C GLY A 63 5.23 -4.48 10.67
N PHE A 64 5.97 -5.52 10.27
CA PHE A 64 7.32 -5.77 10.77
C PHE A 64 8.30 -4.68 10.38
N GLN A 65 8.32 -4.31 9.10
CA GLN A 65 9.18 -3.24 8.58
C GLN A 65 8.89 -1.90 9.28
N ARG A 66 7.62 -1.54 9.44
CA ARG A 66 7.19 -0.33 10.15
C ARG A 66 7.57 -0.32 11.63
N ALA A 67 7.57 -1.49 12.27
CA ALA A 67 7.98 -1.62 13.67
C ALA A 67 9.48 -1.36 13.82
N ILE A 68 10.32 -1.96 12.96
CA ILE A 68 11.77 -1.74 12.95
C ILE A 68 12.10 -0.28 12.60
N ASP A 69 11.49 0.26 11.55
CA ASP A 69 11.78 1.62 11.06
C ASP A 69 11.17 2.72 11.96
N GLY A 70 10.52 2.35 13.07
CA GLY A 70 9.99 3.31 14.04
C GLY A 70 8.80 4.13 13.54
N VAL A 71 8.17 3.74 12.43
CA VAL A 71 7.06 4.46 11.77
C VAL A 71 5.94 4.77 12.75
N ALA A 72 5.45 6.02 12.73
CA ALA A 72 4.41 6.51 13.62
C ALA A 72 3.21 5.56 13.72
N THR A 73 2.74 5.34 14.95
CA THR A 73 1.59 4.50 15.27
C THR A 73 0.85 5.07 16.47
N ARG A 74 -0.48 4.94 16.47
CA ARG A 74 -1.33 5.34 17.60
C ARG A 74 -1.13 4.45 18.84
N ARG A 75 -0.47 3.30 18.68
CA ARG A 75 -0.20 2.31 19.74
C ARG A 75 1.30 2.06 19.91
N SER A 76 2.07 3.14 20.09
CA SER A 76 3.54 3.08 20.19
C SER A 76 4.03 2.14 21.30
N LYS A 77 3.30 2.06 22.42
CA LYS A 77 3.60 1.16 23.54
C LYS A 77 3.56 -0.33 23.16
N GLN A 78 2.69 -0.72 22.21
CA GLN A 78 2.56 -2.12 21.74
C GLN A 78 3.68 -2.54 20.79
N ARG A 79 4.56 -1.62 20.36
CA ARG A 79 5.67 -1.94 19.45
C ARG A 79 6.71 -2.83 20.13
N ALA A 80 7.02 -2.55 21.40
CA ALA A 80 8.00 -3.35 22.16
C ALA A 80 7.52 -4.80 22.27
N ASP A 81 6.25 -5.00 22.62
CA ASP A 81 5.62 -6.31 22.70
C ASP A 81 5.68 -7.04 21.35
N PHE A 82 5.27 -6.36 20.26
CA PHE A 82 5.29 -6.93 18.91
C PHE A 82 6.70 -7.35 18.44
N LEU A 83 7.75 -6.61 18.82
CA LEU A 83 9.13 -6.95 18.51
C LEU A 83 9.70 -8.03 19.43
N ALA A 84 9.16 -8.17 20.64
CA ALA A 84 9.50 -9.23 21.58
C ALA A 84 8.81 -10.57 21.24
N GLU A 85 7.71 -10.55 20.48
CA GLU A 85 7.04 -11.75 19.96
C GLU A 85 8.06 -12.68 19.28
N ARG A 86 7.99 -13.97 19.62
CA ARG A 86 8.88 -14.97 19.05
C ARG A 86 8.30 -15.54 17.77
N VAL A 87 9.13 -15.64 16.74
CA VAL A 87 8.79 -16.23 15.44
C VAL A 87 9.62 -17.46 15.18
N ARG A 88 9.08 -18.40 14.40
CA ARG A 88 9.78 -19.61 14.02
C ARG A 88 10.87 -19.28 13.00
N ALA A 89 12.11 -19.64 13.33
CA ALA A 89 13.22 -19.76 12.40
C ALA A 89 13.42 -21.23 12.06
N CYS A 90 13.66 -21.54 10.79
CA CYS A 90 14.00 -22.89 10.32
C CYS A 90 15.35 -22.82 9.63
N GLY A 91 16.09 -23.92 9.58
CA GLY A 91 17.41 -23.94 8.96
C GLY A 91 18.06 -25.32 8.99
N VAL A 92 19.36 -25.34 8.73
CA VAL A 92 20.18 -26.54 8.76
C VAL A 92 21.36 -26.30 9.70
N ASN A 93 21.62 -27.23 10.62
CA ASN A 93 22.76 -27.13 11.53
C ASN A 93 24.08 -27.59 10.86
N HIS A 94 25.21 -27.51 11.57
CA HIS A 94 26.50 -27.96 11.04
C HIS A 94 26.59 -29.48 10.79
N ALA A 95 25.73 -30.29 11.41
CA ALA A 95 25.62 -31.72 11.16
C ALA A 95 24.77 -32.05 9.91
N GLY A 96 24.17 -31.05 9.26
CA GLY A 96 23.30 -31.24 8.09
C GLY A 96 21.86 -31.58 8.44
N GLU A 97 21.46 -31.44 9.70
CA GLU A 97 20.10 -31.75 10.16
C GLU A 97 19.19 -30.53 10.03
N GLU A 98 17.95 -30.76 9.61
CA GLU A 98 16.90 -29.73 9.64
C GLU A 98 16.57 -29.38 11.09
N VAL A 99 16.63 -28.09 11.40
CA VAL A 99 16.39 -27.56 12.74
C VAL A 99 15.39 -26.43 12.70
N SER A 100 14.62 -26.27 13.77
CA SER A 100 13.77 -25.11 13.96
C SER A 100 13.81 -24.65 15.40
N THR A 101 13.70 -23.34 15.61
CA THR A 101 13.61 -22.74 16.92
C THR A 101 12.75 -21.47 16.85
N GLN A 102 12.43 -20.92 18.01
CA GLN A 102 11.80 -19.62 18.08
C GLN A 102 12.86 -18.56 18.38
N VAL A 103 12.81 -17.42 17.70
CA VAL A 103 13.66 -16.24 17.97
C VAL A 103 12.79 -15.01 18.14
N PRO A 104 13.14 -14.05 19.00
CA PRO A 104 12.45 -12.75 19.04
C PRO A 104 12.46 -12.08 17.67
N ARG A 105 11.35 -11.46 17.27
CA ARG A 105 11.28 -10.69 16.01
C ARG A 105 12.37 -9.64 15.89
N SER A 106 12.72 -8.99 17.01
CA SER A 106 13.82 -8.02 17.06
C SER A 106 15.19 -8.57 16.63
N GLN A 107 15.39 -9.89 16.69
CA GLN A 107 16.62 -10.53 16.23
C GLN A 107 16.56 -10.90 14.75
N THR A 108 15.37 -11.04 14.17
CA THR A 108 15.22 -11.40 12.74
C THR A 108 15.69 -10.26 11.83
N PRO A 109 16.27 -10.58 10.66
CA PRO A 109 16.84 -9.58 9.77
C PRO A 109 15.77 -8.61 9.28
N ARG A 110 16.16 -7.34 9.18
CA ARG A 110 15.38 -6.37 8.44
C ARG A 110 15.26 -6.84 6.98
N MET A 111 14.02 -6.95 6.50
CA MET A 111 13.71 -7.46 5.16
C MET A 111 12.66 -6.53 4.53
N PRO A 112 13.08 -5.35 4.04
CA PRO A 112 12.19 -4.42 3.37
C PRO A 112 11.74 -5.02 2.05
N ILE A 113 10.42 -5.17 1.87
CA ILE A 113 9.83 -5.77 0.68
C ILE A 113 9.16 -4.67 -0.14
N ALA A 114 9.49 -4.58 -1.43
CA ALA A 114 8.84 -3.69 -2.38
C ALA A 114 8.04 -4.50 -3.42
N SER A 115 6.78 -4.14 -3.62
CA SER A 115 6.02 -4.59 -4.79
C SER A 115 6.46 -3.76 -5.99
N THR A 116 6.94 -4.39 -7.05
CA THR A 116 7.27 -3.72 -8.31
C THR A 116 6.21 -4.06 -9.34
N PHE A 117 5.30 -3.11 -9.54
CA PHE A 117 4.27 -3.24 -10.56
C PHE A 117 4.84 -2.81 -11.92
N PRO A 118 4.40 -3.45 -13.01
CA PRO A 118 4.67 -2.95 -14.36
C PRO A 118 3.96 -1.61 -14.58
N VAL A 119 4.24 -0.92 -15.69
CA VAL A 119 3.43 0.21 -16.15
C VAL A 119 1.95 -0.20 -16.20
N PRO A 120 0.97 0.63 -15.76
CA PRO A 120 -0.45 0.27 -15.81
C PRO A 120 -0.84 -0.24 -17.20
N GLY A 121 -1.62 -1.32 -17.26
CA GLY A 121 -2.03 -1.95 -18.52
C GLY A 121 -2.69 -0.98 -19.49
N LEU A 122 -3.53 -0.06 -19.00
CA LEU A 122 -4.14 0.98 -19.84
C LEU A 122 -3.09 1.88 -20.52
N LEU A 123 -2.04 2.27 -19.79
CA LEU A 123 -0.96 3.11 -20.32
C LEU A 123 0.00 2.31 -21.24
N ALA A 124 0.08 1.00 -21.03
CA ALA A 124 0.88 0.09 -21.84
C ALA A 124 0.13 -0.46 -23.07
N GLY A 125 -1.15 -0.11 -23.27
CA GLY A 125 -1.98 -0.63 -24.36
C GLY A 125 -2.32 -2.12 -24.25
N ARG A 126 -2.29 -2.70 -23.04
CA ARG A 126 -2.71 -4.09 -22.77
C ARG A 126 -4.22 -4.18 -22.62
N SER A 127 -4.81 -5.37 -22.72
CA SER A 127 -6.24 -5.56 -22.45
C SER A 127 -6.54 -5.58 -20.93
N PRO A 128 -7.77 -5.20 -20.50
CA PRO A 128 -8.20 -5.32 -19.10
C PRO A 128 -8.28 -6.77 -18.58
N GLU A 129 -8.33 -7.76 -19.46
CA GLU A 129 -8.35 -9.18 -19.14
C GLU A 129 -6.93 -9.74 -18.89
N GLU A 130 -5.89 -9.02 -19.31
CA GLU A 130 -4.51 -9.38 -19.06
C GLU A 130 -4.09 -8.97 -17.65
N GLU A 131 -3.62 -9.94 -16.86
CA GLU A 131 -2.90 -9.67 -15.61
C GLU A 131 -1.40 -9.77 -15.86
N ALA A 132 -0.68 -8.74 -15.45
CA ALA A 132 0.76 -8.69 -15.56
C ALA A 132 1.43 -9.17 -14.27
N THR A 133 2.64 -9.72 -14.40
CA THR A 133 3.42 -10.17 -13.24
C THR A 133 3.84 -8.98 -12.39
N VAL A 134 3.51 -9.04 -11.10
CA VAL A 134 4.02 -8.10 -10.09
C VAL A 134 5.29 -8.69 -9.49
N GLY A 135 6.39 -7.95 -9.59
CA GLY A 135 7.65 -8.32 -8.97
C GLY A 135 7.65 -8.07 -7.47
N MET A 136 8.54 -8.79 -6.78
CA MET A 136 8.82 -8.56 -5.37
C MET A 136 10.34 -8.39 -5.23
N GLU A 137 10.75 -7.23 -4.75
CA GLU A 137 12.14 -6.94 -4.45
C GLU A 137 12.34 -6.90 -2.94
N THR A 138 13.48 -7.41 -2.48
CA THR A 138 13.84 -7.37 -1.07
C THR A 138 15.33 -7.13 -0.89
N ASN A 139 15.68 -6.29 0.07
CA ASN A 139 17.08 -6.05 0.47
C ASN A 139 17.31 -6.63 1.87
N LEU A 140 17.41 -7.96 1.94
CA LEU A 140 17.63 -8.68 3.18
C LEU A 140 18.91 -8.22 3.88
N ASP A 141 18.82 -7.90 5.18
CA ASP A 141 19.99 -7.66 6.03
C ASP A 141 20.76 -8.97 6.28
N THR A 142 21.72 -9.25 5.39
CA THR A 142 22.55 -10.46 5.43
C THR A 142 23.48 -10.49 6.64
N ASP A 143 23.89 -9.34 7.17
CA ASP A 143 24.72 -9.25 8.36
C ASP A 143 23.95 -9.68 9.61
N GLN A 144 22.72 -9.18 9.77
CA GLN A 144 21.84 -9.60 10.86
C GLN A 144 21.48 -11.08 10.74
N SER A 145 21.16 -11.55 9.53
CA SER A 145 20.92 -12.97 9.26
C SER A 145 22.13 -13.83 9.71
N SER A 146 23.34 -13.41 9.34
CA SER A 146 24.59 -14.10 9.70
C SER A 146 24.85 -14.08 11.21
N ARG A 147 24.51 -12.99 11.92
CA ARG A 147 24.62 -12.91 13.38
C ARG A 147 23.70 -13.93 14.07
N VAL A 148 22.44 -14.02 13.64
CA VAL A 148 21.50 -14.99 14.21
C VAL A 148 21.96 -16.42 13.93
N MET A 149 22.34 -16.70 12.68
CA MET A 149 22.82 -18.01 12.26
C MET A 149 24.02 -18.47 13.12
N ARG A 150 25.01 -17.60 13.34
CA ARG A 150 26.14 -17.89 14.25
C ARG A 150 25.70 -18.12 15.69
N SER A 151 24.77 -17.31 16.23
CA SER A 151 24.29 -17.49 17.61
C SER A 151 23.54 -18.80 17.83
N LEU A 152 22.95 -19.36 16.76
CA LEU A 152 22.24 -20.63 16.80
C LEU A 152 23.13 -21.83 16.47
N GLY A 153 24.37 -21.62 16.02
CA GLY A 153 25.24 -22.68 15.53
C GLY A 153 24.72 -23.34 14.25
N TRP A 154 24.03 -22.57 13.40
CA TRP A 154 23.44 -23.07 12.16
C TRP A 154 24.34 -22.79 10.97
N LYS A 155 24.26 -23.65 9.95
CA LYS A 155 24.93 -23.49 8.66
C LYS A 155 24.08 -22.67 7.70
N GLU A 156 22.77 -22.85 7.75
CA GLU A 156 21.80 -22.20 6.87
C GLU A 156 20.56 -21.79 7.66
N ILE A 157 19.91 -20.69 7.27
CA ILE A 157 18.67 -20.21 7.89
C ILE A 157 17.69 -19.76 6.81
N LEU A 158 16.43 -20.16 6.98
CA LEU A 158 15.31 -19.84 6.11
C LEU A 158 14.38 -18.88 6.83
N TRP A 159 14.29 -17.66 6.32
CA TRP A 159 13.39 -16.62 6.82
C TRP A 159 12.05 -16.69 6.09
N HIS A 160 10.98 -16.95 6.85
CA HIS A 160 9.63 -16.88 6.33
C HIS A 160 9.14 -15.44 6.43
N SER A 161 8.91 -14.81 5.27
CA SER A 161 8.12 -13.58 5.21
C SER A 161 6.65 -13.93 5.49
N PRO A 162 5.88 -13.10 6.23
CA PRO A 162 4.44 -13.31 6.44
C PRO A 162 3.58 -13.28 5.16
N GLY A 163 4.19 -13.25 3.98
CA GLY A 163 3.52 -13.17 2.68
C GLY A 163 3.13 -11.73 2.36
N MET A 164 3.30 -11.35 1.11
CA MET A 164 2.80 -10.09 0.58
C MET A 164 1.67 -10.39 -0.39
N ASN A 165 0.51 -9.81 -0.16
CA ASN A 165 -0.56 -9.82 -1.14
C ASN A 165 -0.46 -8.54 -2.00
N ALA A 166 0.13 -8.69 -3.20
CA ALA A 166 0.29 -7.58 -4.14
C ALA A 166 -1.06 -6.95 -4.54
N ARG A 167 -2.14 -7.74 -4.61
CA ARG A 167 -3.48 -7.24 -4.90
C ARG A 167 -4.03 -6.36 -3.77
N ASP A 168 -3.81 -6.73 -2.50
CA ASP A 168 -4.15 -5.84 -1.38
C ASP A 168 -3.36 -4.51 -1.43
N VAL A 169 -2.07 -4.57 -1.80
CA VAL A 169 -1.25 -3.35 -2.01
C VAL A 169 -1.84 -2.50 -3.14
N ALA A 170 -2.18 -3.12 -4.28
CA ALA A 170 -2.80 -2.44 -5.41
C ALA A 170 -4.13 -1.78 -5.04
N ARG A 171 -4.98 -2.46 -4.24
CA ARG A 171 -6.24 -1.90 -3.77
C ARG A 171 -6.05 -0.72 -2.82
N VAL A 172 -5.03 -0.74 -1.95
CA VAL A 172 -4.69 0.42 -1.11
C VAL A 172 -4.23 1.60 -1.98
N LEU A 173 -3.43 1.34 -3.02
CA LEU A 173 -3.03 2.37 -4.00
C LEU A 173 -4.24 2.93 -4.75
N ALA A 174 -5.13 2.06 -5.24
CA ALA A 174 -6.36 2.46 -5.91
C ALA A 174 -7.26 3.31 -5.01
N LYS A 175 -7.45 2.88 -3.76
CA LYS A 175 -8.20 3.62 -2.76
C LYS A 175 -7.58 4.99 -2.47
N THR A 176 -6.24 5.04 -2.38
CA THR A 176 -5.49 6.28 -2.14
C THR A 176 -5.68 7.25 -3.30
N ALA A 177 -5.55 6.76 -4.54
CA ALA A 177 -5.76 7.53 -5.75
C ALA A 177 -7.18 8.12 -5.83
N HIS A 178 -8.19 7.28 -5.60
CA HIS A 178 -9.59 7.68 -5.61
C HIS A 178 -9.91 8.74 -4.55
N ALA A 179 -9.47 8.50 -3.30
CA ALA A 179 -9.66 9.47 -2.21
C ALA A 179 -8.90 10.78 -2.47
N PHE A 180 -7.73 10.73 -3.12
CA PHE A 180 -6.97 11.92 -3.48
C PHE A 180 -7.65 12.73 -4.59
N ALA A 181 -8.21 12.09 -5.61
CA ALA A 181 -8.97 12.79 -6.65
C ALA A 181 -10.18 13.52 -6.04
N TRP A 182 -10.93 12.87 -5.15
CA TRP A 182 -11.97 13.55 -4.35
C TRP A 182 -11.44 14.68 -3.48
N TYR A 183 -10.26 14.49 -2.89
CA TYR A 183 -9.64 15.51 -2.06
C TYR A 183 -9.27 16.73 -2.90
N GLU A 184 -8.64 16.57 -4.07
CA GLU A 184 -8.16 17.69 -4.90
C GLU A 184 -9.28 18.36 -5.72
N LEU A 185 -10.09 17.57 -6.42
CA LEU A 185 -11.10 18.03 -7.39
C LEU A 185 -12.52 18.14 -6.78
N GLY A 186 -12.79 17.37 -5.73
CA GLY A 186 -14.16 17.13 -5.28
C GLY A 186 -14.89 16.07 -6.13
N GLY A 187 -16.13 15.79 -5.77
CA GLY A 187 -16.87 14.63 -6.30
C GLY A 187 -17.52 14.78 -7.65
N ALA A 188 -17.66 16.00 -8.15
CA ALA A 188 -18.45 16.30 -9.34
C ALA A 188 -17.59 16.55 -10.58
N GLU A 189 -16.27 16.32 -10.48
CA GLU A 189 -15.30 16.72 -11.50
C GLU A 189 -14.58 15.54 -12.15
N PHE A 190 -14.93 14.29 -11.80
CA PHE A 190 -14.40 13.11 -12.46
C PHE A 190 -15.32 11.89 -12.42
N VAL A 191 -15.13 10.97 -13.35
CA VAL A 191 -15.79 9.66 -13.40
C VAL A 191 -14.85 8.59 -12.83
N PRO A 192 -15.16 8.00 -11.67
CA PRO A 192 -14.27 7.04 -11.02
C PRO A 192 -14.29 5.66 -11.70
N LEU A 193 -13.11 5.12 -12.01
CA LEU A 193 -12.95 3.81 -12.65
C LEU A 193 -12.57 2.69 -11.66
N LEU A 194 -12.10 3.07 -10.47
CA LEU A 194 -11.48 2.14 -9.50
C LEU A 194 -12.45 1.48 -8.53
N LEU A 195 -13.73 1.86 -8.52
CA LEU A 195 -14.70 1.37 -7.52
C LEU A 195 -14.86 -0.16 -7.50
N PRO A 196 -14.92 -0.88 -8.65
CA PRO A 196 -14.96 -2.35 -8.64
C PRO A 196 -13.75 -2.97 -7.92
N LEU A 197 -12.54 -2.48 -8.21
CA LEU A 197 -11.31 -2.96 -7.58
C LEU A 197 -11.27 -2.63 -6.07
N ILE A 198 -11.64 -1.41 -5.69
CA ILE A 198 -11.58 -0.97 -4.30
C ILE A 198 -12.61 -1.70 -3.44
N VAL A 199 -13.88 -1.71 -3.86
CA VAL A 199 -15.01 -2.15 -3.03
C VAL A 199 -15.26 -3.64 -3.17
N ARG A 200 -15.22 -4.17 -4.39
CA ARG A 200 -15.62 -5.55 -4.71
C ARG A 200 -14.45 -6.49 -4.95
N ASP A 201 -13.23 -5.98 -5.01
CA ASP A 201 -12.04 -6.77 -5.36
C ASP A 201 -12.13 -7.37 -6.79
N GLU A 202 -12.75 -6.64 -7.70
CA GLU A 202 -13.03 -7.09 -9.07
C GLU A 202 -12.14 -6.39 -10.12
N GLY A 203 -11.91 -7.06 -11.25
CA GLY A 203 -11.14 -6.54 -12.40
C GLY A 203 -9.62 -6.68 -12.24
N SER A 204 -8.87 -6.41 -13.32
CA SER A 204 -7.40 -6.51 -13.33
C SER A 204 -6.77 -5.39 -12.51
N CYS A 205 -5.98 -5.76 -11.49
CA CYS A 205 -5.32 -4.77 -10.65
C CYS A 205 -4.18 -4.09 -11.40
N THR A 206 -3.45 -4.85 -12.23
CA THR A 206 -2.30 -4.36 -13.00
C THR A 206 -2.70 -3.57 -14.24
N TYR A 207 -3.98 -3.61 -14.64
CA TYR A 207 -4.51 -2.74 -15.68
C TYR A 207 -4.61 -1.28 -15.21
N TRP A 208 -5.04 -1.06 -13.96
CA TRP A 208 -5.25 0.28 -13.39
C TRP A 208 -4.09 0.78 -12.53
N VAL A 209 -3.40 -0.13 -11.84
CA VAL A 209 -2.33 0.18 -10.87
C VAL A 209 -1.00 -0.30 -11.42
N GLY A 210 0.01 0.56 -11.36
CA GLY A 210 1.31 0.26 -11.91
C GLY A 210 2.47 1.03 -11.29
N GLY A 211 3.65 0.77 -11.83
CA GLY A 211 4.89 1.48 -11.58
C GLY A 211 5.33 2.26 -12.82
N PHE A 212 6.60 2.63 -12.85
CA PHE A 212 7.25 3.30 -13.99
C PHE A 212 8.33 2.40 -14.57
N GLU A 213 8.55 2.49 -15.88
CA GLU A 213 9.68 1.89 -16.57
C GLU A 213 10.47 3.01 -17.28
N PRO A 214 11.74 3.27 -16.92
CA PRO A 214 12.47 2.69 -15.79
C PRO A 214 11.86 3.08 -14.44
N ARG A 215 12.13 2.24 -13.43
CA ARG A 215 11.66 2.44 -12.04
C ARG A 215 12.01 3.85 -11.54
N ARG A 216 11.03 4.50 -10.89
CA ARG A 216 11.20 5.83 -10.28
C ARG A 216 11.19 5.78 -8.75
N SER A 217 11.96 6.65 -8.15
CA SER A 217 11.96 6.91 -6.70
C SER A 217 10.76 7.77 -6.29
N GLN A 218 10.36 7.66 -5.03
CA GLN A 218 9.26 8.44 -4.47
C GLN A 218 9.48 9.95 -4.59
N LEU A 219 8.37 10.66 -4.74
CA LEU A 219 8.31 12.12 -4.71
C LEU A 219 8.38 12.62 -3.27
N LYS A 220 8.69 13.91 -3.10
CA LYS A 220 8.59 14.58 -1.78
C LYS A 220 7.13 14.75 -1.34
N THR A 221 6.20 14.77 -2.29
CA THR A 221 4.76 14.86 -2.06
C THR A 221 4.14 13.46 -2.00
N PRO A 222 3.26 13.16 -1.02
CA PRO A 222 2.68 11.83 -0.88
C PRO A 222 1.85 11.38 -2.09
N VAL A 223 1.08 12.29 -2.68
CA VAL A 223 0.28 12.02 -3.88
C VAL A 223 0.27 13.25 -4.78
N ALA A 224 0.35 13.04 -6.10
CA ALA A 224 0.16 14.07 -7.10
C ALA A 224 -0.84 13.58 -8.16
N LEU A 225 -1.66 14.49 -8.69
CA LEU A 225 -2.65 14.19 -9.73
C LEU A 225 -2.21 14.87 -11.03
N ARG A 226 -2.36 14.18 -12.15
CA ARG A 226 -2.07 14.70 -13.49
C ARG A 226 -3.02 14.10 -14.52
N GLU A 227 -3.17 14.78 -15.65
CA GLU A 227 -3.89 14.27 -16.81
C GLU A 227 -2.93 13.63 -17.82
N ILE A 228 -3.41 12.64 -18.56
CA ILE A 228 -2.70 12.03 -19.67
C ILE A 228 -3.68 11.63 -20.77
N ASP A 229 -3.33 11.90 -22.02
CA ASP A 229 -4.10 11.45 -23.17
C ASP A 229 -3.60 10.08 -23.64
N VAL A 230 -4.51 9.12 -23.72
CA VAL A 230 -4.26 7.78 -24.24
C VAL A 230 -5.28 7.50 -25.34
N SER A 231 -4.79 7.36 -26.57
CA SER A 231 -5.62 7.07 -27.74
C SER A 231 -6.82 8.02 -27.90
N GLY A 232 -6.62 9.32 -27.64
CA GLY A 232 -7.65 10.36 -27.77
C GLY A 232 -8.62 10.45 -26.59
N THR A 233 -8.39 9.71 -25.50
CA THR A 233 -9.14 9.84 -24.25
C THR A 233 -8.23 10.38 -23.14
N THR A 234 -8.65 11.44 -22.47
CA THR A 234 -7.94 12.01 -21.32
C THR A 234 -8.28 11.22 -20.06
N TYR A 235 -7.26 10.82 -19.30
CA TYR A 235 -7.38 10.11 -18.02
C TYR A 235 -6.72 10.89 -16.90
N LEU A 236 -7.29 10.79 -15.70
CA LEU A 236 -6.68 11.24 -14.45
C LEU A 236 -5.77 10.14 -13.89
N ILE A 237 -4.52 10.50 -13.59
CA ILE A 237 -3.51 9.62 -13.01
C ILE A 237 -3.05 10.18 -11.67
N ALA A 238 -3.00 9.33 -10.65
CA ALA A 238 -2.39 9.64 -9.37
C ALA A 238 -1.02 8.97 -9.24
N ASP A 239 0.02 9.77 -9.01
CA ASP A 239 1.36 9.30 -8.66
C ASP A 239 1.48 9.26 -7.13
N ILE A 240 1.80 8.10 -6.55
CA ILE A 240 1.70 7.84 -5.10
C ILE A 240 3.06 7.44 -4.51
N SER A 241 3.46 8.18 -3.48
CA SER A 241 4.61 7.94 -2.61
C SER A 241 4.14 7.46 -1.23
N MET A 242 4.46 6.22 -0.86
CA MET A 242 4.21 5.70 0.50
C MET A 242 5.28 6.22 1.48
N MET A 243 5.11 7.45 1.93
CA MET A 243 6.13 8.22 2.68
C MET A 243 6.67 7.53 3.94
N ALA A 244 5.93 6.61 4.57
CA ALA A 244 6.42 5.84 5.71
C ALA A 244 7.43 4.74 5.34
N LEU A 245 7.57 4.44 4.05
CA LEU A 245 8.36 3.32 3.52
C LEU A 245 9.19 3.84 2.33
N PRO A 246 10.27 4.61 2.57
CA PRO A 246 10.99 5.36 1.54
C PRO A 246 11.73 4.48 0.51
N HIS A 247 11.90 3.19 0.79
CA HIS A 247 12.51 2.22 -0.12
C HIS A 247 11.56 1.73 -1.23
N LEU A 248 10.25 1.96 -1.08
CA LEU A 248 9.27 1.59 -2.10
C LEU A 248 9.41 2.49 -3.35
N PRO A 249 9.09 1.98 -4.55
CA PRO A 249 9.03 2.81 -5.75
C PRO A 249 7.92 3.87 -5.67
N LEU A 250 7.97 4.81 -6.61
CA LEU A 250 6.81 5.61 -6.99
C LEU A 250 5.82 4.73 -7.76
N TYR A 251 4.55 4.77 -7.36
CA TYR A 251 3.46 4.08 -8.06
C TYR A 251 2.66 5.09 -8.88
N GLN A 252 2.00 4.62 -9.94
CA GLN A 252 1.02 5.40 -10.68
C GLN A 252 -0.28 4.61 -10.84
N VAL A 253 -1.40 5.31 -10.72
CA VAL A 253 -2.73 4.71 -10.74
C VAL A 253 -3.64 5.51 -11.66
N VAL A 254 -4.29 4.84 -12.59
CA VAL A 254 -5.35 5.41 -13.43
C VAL A 254 -6.62 5.53 -12.59
N VAL A 255 -7.05 6.75 -12.29
CA VAL A 255 -8.13 7.02 -11.32
C VAL A 255 -9.50 7.04 -11.97
N GLY A 256 -9.59 7.70 -13.13
CA GLY A 256 -10.85 8.07 -13.73
C GLY A 256 -10.70 8.92 -14.97
N LEU A 257 -11.83 9.39 -15.48
CA LEU A 257 -11.91 10.38 -16.57
C LEU A 257 -12.20 11.77 -15.96
N PRO A 258 -11.60 12.86 -16.47
CA PRO A 258 -11.99 14.20 -16.05
C PRO A 258 -13.43 14.52 -16.49
N GLY A 259 -14.12 15.36 -15.73
CA GLY A 259 -15.48 15.79 -16.01
C GLY A 259 -16.58 14.93 -15.36
N LYS A 260 -17.83 15.27 -15.67
CA LYS A 260 -19.02 14.58 -15.13
C LYS A 260 -19.38 13.38 -16.01
N ALA A 261 -19.88 12.32 -15.38
CA ALA A 261 -20.61 11.30 -16.13
C ALA A 261 -21.83 11.96 -16.78
N THR A 262 -21.91 11.90 -18.11
CA THR A 262 -23.06 12.36 -18.90
C THR A 262 -24.26 11.45 -18.69
#